data_AF-A0A1H7DU57-F1
#
_entry.id   AF-A0A1H7DU57-F1
#
_cell.length_a   1.000
_cell.length_b   1.000
_cell.length_c   1.000
_cell.angle_alpha   90.00
_cell.angle_beta   90.00
_cell.angle_gamma   90.00
#
_symmetry.space_group_name_H-M   'P 1'
#
loop_
_entity.id
_entity.type
_entity.pdbx_description
1 polymer ?
#
loop_
_entity_poly.entity_id
_entity_poly.type
_entity_poly.pdbx_seq_one_letter_code
_entity_poly.pdbx_strand_id
1 'polypeptide(L)'
;MRGEVVYPEAHGYAPLRAFAQPIYSGRRFIPVNSEFERDVLRALLEARRELAEEGLDIFVEKPVFDHLTPAGPCRPDFLIEARSGTTGEIRQLILEVLEFGEPEVHQRERLRRVAPLLTVTPADRNAAHLVARLSDAFAL
;
A
#
# COMPACT_ATOMS: atom_id res chain seq x y z
N MET A 1 -17.18 -44.64 5.46
CA MET A 1 -16.61 -44.12 4.21
C MET A 1 -16.18 -42.68 4.43
N ARG A 2 -14.86 -42.42 4.54
CA ARG A 2 -14.27 -41.09 4.45
C ARG A 2 -13.46 -41.11 3.16
N GLY A 3 -13.74 -40.20 2.23
CA GLY A 3 -12.97 -40.08 1.00
C GLY A 3 -11.57 -39.54 1.33
N GLU A 4 -10.54 -40.34 1.08
CA GLU A 4 -9.16 -39.87 1.07
C GLU A 4 -8.99 -38.93 -0.11
N VAL A 5 -8.66 -37.67 0.17
CA VAL A 5 -8.20 -36.74 -0.85
C VAL A 5 -6.74 -37.08 -1.11
N VAL A 6 -6.50 -37.88 -2.14
CA VAL A 6 -5.15 -38.16 -2.66
C VAL A 6 -4.70 -36.90 -3.41
N TYR A 7 -3.74 -36.17 -2.83
CA TYR A 7 -3.12 -35.04 -3.50
C TYR A 7 -2.00 -35.54 -4.42
N PRO A 8 -1.91 -35.06 -5.67
CA PRO A 8 -0.86 -35.48 -6.58
C PRO A 8 0.48 -34.91 -6.09
N GLU A 9 1.33 -35.81 -5.58
CA GLU A 9 2.75 -35.57 -5.35
C GLU A 9 3.45 -35.36 -6.70
N ALA A 10 3.55 -34.11 -7.14
CA ALA A 10 4.24 -33.77 -8.38
C ALA A 10 5.12 -32.52 -8.21
N HIS A 11 6.43 -32.79 -8.26
CA HIS A 11 7.56 -31.87 -8.51
C HIS A 11 7.98 -30.95 -7.36
N GLY A 12 9.24 -31.09 -6.91
CA GLY A 12 10.22 -30.19 -6.27
C GLY A 12 9.89 -28.82 -5.65
N TYR A 13 8.65 -28.40 -5.54
CA TYR A 13 8.19 -27.09 -5.08
C TYR A 13 7.72 -27.10 -3.62
N ALA A 14 7.78 -28.26 -2.95
CA ALA A 14 7.45 -28.36 -1.52
C ALA A 14 8.29 -27.40 -0.64
N PRO A 15 9.60 -27.16 -0.91
CA PRO A 15 10.39 -26.16 -0.16
C PRO A 15 10.08 -24.71 -0.53
N LEU A 16 9.54 -24.45 -1.74
CA LEU A 16 9.11 -23.11 -2.18
C LEU A 16 7.84 -22.61 -1.46
N ARG A 17 7.20 -23.46 -0.66
CA ARG A 17 6.09 -23.09 0.23
C ARG A 17 6.53 -22.63 1.62
N ALA A 18 7.83 -22.67 1.92
CA ALA A 18 8.30 -22.35 3.27
C ALA A 18 8.21 -20.84 3.61
N PHE A 19 8.21 -19.95 2.60
CA PHE A 19 7.96 -18.51 2.76
C PHE A 19 7.43 -17.93 1.44
N ALA A 20 6.15 -18.16 1.14
CA ALA A 20 5.51 -17.47 0.01
C ALA A 20 4.95 -16.14 0.51
N GLN A 21 5.70 -15.05 0.29
CA GLN A 21 5.18 -13.71 0.54
C GLN A 21 3.96 -13.47 -0.36
N PRO A 22 2.82 -12.98 0.18
CA PRO A 22 1.68 -12.67 -0.66
C PRO A 22 2.06 -11.57 -1.65
N ILE A 23 1.54 -11.68 -2.87
CA ILE A 23 1.76 -10.70 -3.94
C ILE A 23 0.43 -10.10 -4.38
N TYR A 24 0.49 -8.93 -5.00
CA TYR A 24 -0.68 -8.27 -5.57
C TYR A 24 -1.34 -9.11 -6.69
N SER A 25 -0.57 -9.57 -7.68
CA SER A 25 -1.06 -10.49 -8.72
C SER A 25 0.09 -11.20 -9.44
N GLY A 26 -0.20 -12.31 -10.15
CA GLY A 26 0.81 -13.01 -10.96
C GLY A 26 1.38 -12.20 -12.14
N ARG A 27 0.83 -11.00 -12.42
CA ARG A 27 1.35 -10.06 -13.44
C ARG A 27 2.16 -8.91 -12.83
N ARG A 28 2.06 -8.70 -11.52
CA ARG A 28 2.69 -7.61 -10.77
C ARG A 28 3.09 -8.15 -9.41
N PHE A 29 4.35 -8.56 -9.29
CA PHE A 29 4.95 -9.15 -8.08
C PHE A 29 5.24 -8.09 -7.00
N ILE A 30 4.24 -7.27 -6.68
CA ILE A 30 4.32 -6.28 -5.61
C ILE A 30 3.97 -7.01 -4.30
N PRO A 31 4.84 -6.98 -3.28
CA PRO A 31 4.57 -7.63 -2.02
C PRO A 31 3.38 -6.99 -1.32
N VAL A 32 2.52 -7.83 -0.73
CA VAL A 32 1.44 -7.39 0.16
C VAL A 32 1.41 -8.22 1.45
N ASN A 33 0.97 -7.61 2.54
CA ASN A 33 0.95 -8.17 3.89
C ASN A 33 -0.42 -8.75 4.26
N SER A 34 -1.51 -8.28 3.63
CA SER A 34 -2.87 -8.79 3.84
C SER A 34 -3.74 -8.65 2.58
N GLU A 35 -4.94 -9.25 2.63
CA GLU A 35 -5.98 -9.05 1.59
C GLU A 35 -6.42 -7.59 1.55
N PHE A 36 -6.57 -6.93 2.70
CA PHE A 36 -6.96 -5.53 2.74
C PHE A 36 -5.88 -4.62 2.13
N GLU A 37 -4.60 -4.86 2.43
CA GLU A 37 -3.52 -4.10 1.77
C GLU A 37 -3.52 -4.33 0.25
N ARG A 38 -3.87 -5.54 -0.21
CA ARG A 38 -4.05 -5.83 -1.65
C ARG A 38 -5.19 -5.02 -2.26
N ASP A 39 -6.31 -4.89 -1.55
CA ASP A 39 -7.46 -4.08 -1.97
C ASP A 39 -7.10 -2.59 -2.00
N VAL A 40 -6.36 -2.10 -1.01
CA VAL A 40 -5.84 -0.72 -1.00
C VAL A 40 -4.91 -0.47 -2.20
N LEU A 41 -3.98 -1.38 -2.49
CA LEU A 41 -3.12 -1.25 -3.66
C LEU A 41 -3.92 -1.26 -4.98
N ARG A 42 -4.97 -2.09 -5.07
CA ARG A 42 -5.88 -2.06 -6.22
C ARG A 42 -6.55 -0.70 -6.36
N ALA A 43 -7.14 -0.20 -5.29
CA ALA A 43 -7.82 1.10 -5.27
C ALA A 43 -6.85 2.24 -5.60
N LEU A 44 -5.61 2.22 -5.09
CA LEU A 44 -4.58 3.20 -5.44
C LEU A 44 -4.24 3.20 -6.92
N LEU A 45 -4.13 2.01 -7.53
CA LEU A 45 -3.84 1.87 -8.96
C LEU A 45 -5.00 2.36 -9.84
N GLU A 46 -6.23 2.18 -9.39
CA GLU A 46 -7.45 2.70 -10.05
C GLU A 46 -7.55 4.24 -9.88
N ALA A 47 -7.32 4.73 -8.66
CA ALA A 47 -7.31 6.15 -8.29
C ALA A 47 -6.34 6.99 -9.13
N ARG A 48 -5.21 6.41 -9.60
CA ARG A 48 -4.26 7.14 -10.46
C ARG A 48 -4.93 7.75 -11.68
N ARG A 49 -5.89 7.04 -12.27
CA ARG A 49 -6.60 7.53 -13.46
C ARG A 49 -7.56 8.66 -13.09
N GLU A 50 -8.36 8.47 -12.04
CA GLU A 50 -9.35 9.45 -11.60
C GLU A 50 -8.66 10.77 -11.16
N LEU A 51 -7.59 10.68 -10.37
CA LEU A 51 -6.82 11.84 -9.93
C LEU A 51 -6.12 12.55 -11.10
N ALA A 52 -5.64 11.81 -12.11
CA ALA A 52 -5.06 12.42 -13.30
C ALA A 52 -6.10 13.25 -14.09
N GLU A 53 -7.37 12.81 -14.12
CA GLU A 53 -8.48 13.57 -14.70
C GLU A 53 -8.78 14.85 -13.89
N GLU A 54 -8.48 14.88 -12.59
CA GLU A 54 -8.52 16.07 -11.71
C GLU A 54 -7.26 16.95 -11.78
N GLY A 55 -6.27 16.57 -12.59
CA GLY A 55 -5.00 17.29 -12.71
C GLY A 55 -3.99 16.98 -11.60
N LEU A 56 -4.12 15.85 -10.92
CA LEU A 56 -3.14 15.32 -9.96
C LEU A 56 -2.53 14.01 -10.51
N ASP A 57 -1.30 14.10 -11.01
CA ASP A 57 -0.56 12.92 -11.47
C ASP A 57 0.15 12.27 -10.29
N ILE A 58 -0.21 11.01 -9.98
CA ILE A 58 0.36 10.30 -8.83
C ILE A 58 1.25 9.11 -9.23
N PHE A 59 2.33 8.96 -8.46
CA PHE A 59 3.21 7.80 -8.41
C PHE A 59 3.01 7.07 -7.08
N VAL A 60 2.90 5.74 -7.14
CA VAL A 60 2.67 4.87 -5.99
C VAL A 60 3.87 3.95 -5.82
N GLU A 61 4.59 4.11 -4.71
CA GLU A 61 5.71 3.26 -4.32
C GLU A 61 5.29 2.31 -3.18
N LYS A 62 5.66 1.03 -3.30
CA LYS A 62 5.62 0.04 -2.21
C LYS A 62 7.04 -0.25 -1.76
N PRO A 63 7.55 0.41 -0.70
CA PRO A 63 8.91 0.21 -0.24
C PRO A 63 9.14 -1.22 0.22
N VAL A 64 10.23 -1.83 -0.25
CA VAL A 64 10.67 -3.16 0.21
C VAL A 64 11.63 -3.03 1.38
N PHE A 65 12.42 -1.94 1.39
CA PHE A 65 13.41 -1.63 2.41
C PHE A 65 12.95 -0.49 3.31
N ASP A 66 13.58 -0.38 4.48
CA ASP A 66 13.31 0.68 5.43
C ASP A 66 13.93 2.01 4.96
N HIS A 67 13.21 3.10 5.21
CA HIS A 67 13.76 4.44 5.20
C HIS A 67 14.52 4.69 6.50
N LEU A 68 15.77 5.13 6.36
CA LEU A 68 16.59 5.49 7.51
C LEU A 68 16.26 6.92 7.93
N THR A 69 15.72 7.09 9.13
CA THR A 69 15.49 8.41 9.74
C THR A 69 16.39 8.61 10.95
N PRO A 70 16.64 9.86 11.39
CA PRO A 70 17.36 10.10 12.65
C PRO A 70 16.70 9.49 13.90
N ALA A 71 15.39 9.16 13.84
CA ALA A 71 14.67 8.47 14.92
C ALA A 71 14.69 6.94 14.80
N GLY A 72 15.43 6.40 13.82
CA GLY A 72 15.51 4.98 13.53
C GLY A 72 14.87 4.62 12.18
N PRO A 73 15.02 3.36 11.75
CA PRO A 73 14.42 2.87 10.52
C PRO A 73 12.90 2.85 10.63
N CYS A 74 12.23 3.16 9.53
CA CYS A 74 10.79 2.95 9.38
C CYS A 74 10.47 2.59 7.94
N ARG A 75 9.40 1.81 7.75
CA ARG A 75 8.91 1.46 6.41
C ARG A 75 7.45 1.89 6.29
N PRO A 76 7.14 2.79 5.35
CA PRO A 76 5.76 3.10 5.02
C PRO A 76 5.12 1.92 4.28
N ASP A 77 3.81 1.75 4.41
CA ASP A 77 3.10 0.74 3.61
C ASP A 77 3.06 1.16 2.15
N PHE A 78 2.75 2.42 1.88
CA PHE A 78 2.97 3.04 0.57
C PHE A 78 3.49 4.47 0.72
N LEU A 79 4.31 4.90 -0.24
CA LEU A 79 4.68 6.30 -0.44
C LEU A 79 4.02 6.77 -1.74
N ILE A 80 3.25 7.85 -1.64
CA ILE A 80 2.54 8.46 -2.75
C ILE A 80 3.21 9.78 -3.06
N GLU A 81 3.69 9.95 -4.28
CA GLU A 81 4.14 11.24 -4.79
C GLU A 81 3.08 11.77 -5.76
N ALA A 82 2.64 13.00 -5.54
CA ALA A 82 1.66 13.66 -6.40
C ALA A 82 2.27 14.92 -6.99
N ARG A 83 2.04 15.12 -8.29
CA ARG A 83 2.40 16.32 -9.00
C ARG A 83 1.14 17.05 -9.44
N SER A 84 1.02 18.32 -9.07
CA SER A 84 -0.02 19.21 -9.58
C SER A 84 0.20 19.48 -11.06
N GLY A 85 -0.81 19.21 -11.89
CA GLY A 85 -0.84 19.57 -13.31
C GLY A 85 -0.97 21.07 -13.54
N THR A 86 -1.46 21.82 -12.55
CA THR A 86 -1.64 23.28 -12.63
C THR A 86 -0.38 24.04 -12.19
N THR A 87 0.21 23.68 -11.04
CA THR A 87 1.35 24.40 -10.46
C THR A 87 2.69 23.73 -10.73
N GLY A 88 2.70 22.44 -11.10
CA GLY A 88 3.90 21.63 -11.18
C GLY A 88 4.49 21.21 -9.84
N GLU A 89 3.89 21.63 -8.72
CA GLU A 89 4.36 21.30 -7.37
C GLU A 89 4.30 19.80 -7.12
N ILE A 90 5.36 19.25 -6.53
CA ILE A 90 5.48 17.84 -6.17
C ILE A 90 5.38 17.72 -4.65
N ARG A 91 4.49 16.84 -4.19
CA ARG A 91 4.25 16.57 -2.77
C ARG A 91 4.27 15.08 -2.51
N GLN A 92 4.67 14.72 -1.29
CA GLN A 92 4.71 13.33 -0.85
C GLN A 92 3.72 13.11 0.29
N LEU A 93 3.15 11.91 0.33
CA LEU A 93 2.23 11.45 1.35
C LEU A 93 2.54 9.99 1.64
N ILE A 94 2.66 9.63 2.91
CA ILE A 94 2.69 8.23 3.33
C ILE A 94 1.27 7.76 3.56
N LEU A 95 0.98 6.58 3.01
CA LEU A 95 -0.25 5.86 3.29
C LEU A 95 0.07 4.70 4.24
N GLU A 96 -0.60 4.67 5.39
CA GLU A 96 -0.50 3.61 6.39
C GLU A 96 -1.78 2.77 6.36
N VAL A 97 -1.65 1.46 6.16
CA VAL A 97 -2.76 0.53 6.09
C VAL A 97 -2.99 -0.10 7.45
N LEU A 98 -4.07 0.29 8.11
CA LEU A 98 -4.44 -0.20 9.43
C LEU A 98 -5.71 -1.05 9.34
N GLU A 99 -5.54 -2.36 9.18
CA GLU A 99 -6.68 -3.29 9.09
C GLU A 99 -7.30 -3.60 10.46
N PHE A 100 -6.44 -3.85 11.45
CA PHE A 100 -6.82 -4.20 12.82
C PHE A 100 -5.83 -3.63 13.83
N GLY A 101 -6.30 -3.44 15.06
CA GLY A 101 -5.48 -3.02 16.18
C GLY A 101 -5.22 -1.52 16.24
N GLU A 102 -4.38 -1.15 17.21
CA GLU A 102 -3.97 0.23 17.40
C GLU A 102 -2.63 0.48 16.70
N PRO A 103 -2.44 1.67 16.16
CA PRO A 103 -1.21 2.03 15.46
C PRO A 103 -0.02 2.15 16.42
N GLU A 104 1.15 1.72 15.97
CA GLU A 104 2.38 1.85 16.75
C GLU A 104 2.84 3.32 16.78
N VAL A 105 2.74 3.94 17.96
CA VAL A 105 3.01 5.38 18.15
C VAL A 105 4.40 5.77 17.65
N HIS A 106 5.44 5.04 18.04
CA HIS A 106 6.81 5.35 17.64
C HIS A 106 7.07 5.14 16.15
N GLN A 107 6.42 4.17 15.51
CA GLN A 107 6.50 4.02 14.07
C GLN A 107 5.90 5.23 13.35
N ARG A 108 4.71 5.68 13.77
CA ARG A 108 4.07 6.87 13.20
C ARG A 108 4.89 8.14 13.39
N GLU A 109 5.52 8.31 14.54
CA GLU A 109 6.44 9.43 14.78
C GLU A 109 7.62 9.42 13.80
N ARG A 110 8.18 8.24 13.50
CA ARG A 110 9.23 8.09 12.48
C ARG A 110 8.71 8.37 11.07
N LEU A 111 7.54 7.82 10.71
CA LEU A 111 6.92 8.01 9.38
C LEU A 111 6.60 9.48 9.11
N ARG A 112 6.07 10.22 10.09
CA ARG A 112 5.77 11.65 9.97
C ARG A 112 6.99 12.53 9.73
N ARG A 113 8.20 12.04 10.02
CA ARG A 113 9.46 12.74 9.67
C ARG A 113 9.86 12.55 8.21
N VAL A 114 9.27 11.58 7.52
CA VAL A 114 9.50 11.31 6.09
C VAL A 114 8.50 12.11 5.25
N ALA A 115 7.20 11.98 5.52
CA ALA A 115 6.14 12.73 4.85
C ALA A 115 4.87 12.78 5.72
N PRO A 116 3.89 13.65 5.41
CA PRO A 116 2.56 13.59 6.03
C PRO A 116 1.95 12.19 5.96
N LEU A 117 1.17 11.82 6.97
CA LEU A 117 0.65 10.47 7.15
C LEU A 117 -0.86 10.44 6.95
N LEU A 118 -1.33 9.62 6.01
CA LEU A 118 -2.73 9.28 5.79
C LEU A 118 -2.96 7.82 6.20
N THR A 119 -3.75 7.59 7.24
CA THR A 119 -4.15 6.24 7.63
C THR A 119 -5.39 5.82 6.83
N VAL A 120 -5.34 4.61 6.28
CA VAL A 120 -6.42 3.93 5.56
C VAL A 120 -6.85 2.71 6.36
N THR A 121 -8.15 2.62 6.59
CA THR A 121 -8.79 1.59 7.40
C THR A 121 -9.85 0.86 6.59
N PRO A 122 -10.42 -0.27 7.06
CA PRO A 122 -11.51 -0.93 6.36
C PRO A 122 -12.73 -0.05 6.04
N ALA A 123 -12.91 1.09 6.72
CA ALA A 123 -13.94 2.08 6.39
C ALA A 123 -13.69 2.81 5.05
N ASP A 124 -12.45 2.77 4.56
CA ASP A 124 -11.97 3.44 3.35
C ASP A 124 -11.89 2.49 2.13
N ARG A 125 -12.48 1.28 2.23
CA ARG A 125 -12.44 0.23 1.18
C ARG A 125 -12.99 0.68 -0.19
N ASN A 126 -13.80 1.73 -0.22
CA ASN A 126 -14.35 2.26 -1.46
C ASN A 126 -13.30 3.12 -2.18
N ALA A 127 -12.97 2.77 -3.43
CA ALA A 127 -12.02 3.50 -4.25
C ALA A 127 -12.36 5.00 -4.39
N ALA A 128 -13.64 5.35 -4.58
CA ALA A 128 -14.07 6.75 -4.65
C ALA A 128 -13.83 7.51 -3.34
N HIS A 129 -13.97 6.83 -2.20
CA HIS A 129 -13.66 7.42 -0.90
C HIS A 129 -12.15 7.63 -0.74
N LEU A 130 -11.33 6.66 -1.16
CA LEU A 130 -9.88 6.80 -1.15
C LEU A 130 -9.39 7.93 -2.06
N VAL A 131 -9.97 8.09 -3.26
CA VAL A 131 -9.68 9.20 -4.16
C VAL A 131 -9.95 10.54 -3.49
N ALA A 132 -11.15 10.72 -2.92
CA ALA A 132 -11.49 11.95 -2.20
C ALA A 132 -10.50 12.25 -1.05
N ARG A 133 -10.15 11.24 -0.26
CA ARG A 133 -9.15 11.34 0.82
C ARG A 133 -7.77 11.76 0.31
N LEU A 134 -7.35 11.27 -0.85
CA LEU A 134 -6.06 11.62 -1.48
C LEU A 134 -6.10 13.04 -2.05
N SER A 135 -7.15 13.41 -2.78
CA SER A 135 -7.32 14.78 -3.28
C SER A 135 -7.28 15.79 -2.13
N ASP A 136 -8.03 15.55 -1.05
CA ASP A 136 -8.01 16.41 0.14
C ASP A 136 -6.63 16.50 0.79
N ALA A 137 -5.91 15.37 0.89
CA ALA A 137 -4.57 15.33 1.49
C ALA A 137 -3.53 16.09 0.66
N PHE A 138 -3.70 16.16 -0.67
CA PHE A 138 -2.81 16.90 -1.57
C PHE A 138 -3.23 18.35 -1.83
N ALA A 139 -4.47 18.74 -1.51
CA ALA A 139 -5.01 20.08 -1.74
C ALA A 139 -4.55 21.16 -0.73
N LEU A 140 -3.74 20.81 0.29
CA LEU A 140 -3.31 21.69 1.38
C LEU A 140 -2.18 22.66 1.03
#